data_AF-A0A9E4C913-F1
#
_entry.id   AF-A0A9E4C913-F1
#
_cell.length_a   1.000
_cell.length_b   1.000
_cell.length_c   1.000
_cell.angle_alpha   90.00
_cell.angle_beta   90.00
_cell.angle_gamma   90.00
#
_symmetry.space_group_name_H-M   'P 1'
#
loop_
_entity.id
_entity.type
_entity.pdbx_description
1 polymer ?
#
loop_
_entity_poly.entity_id
_entity_poly.type
_entity_poly.pdbx_seq_one_letter_code
_entity_poly.pdbx_strand_id
1 'polypeptide(L)' 'MLKQYDEKFEFYKNRGKGSHRTIYHPDINGKAKSFPIKYHGDSTDVRQGTLSAIKRRFELPNDLFQ' A
#
# COMPACT_ATOMS: atom_id res chain seq x y z
N MET A 1 -2.55 1.52 10.38
CA MET A 1 -2.22 2.70 9.57
C MET A 1 -3.16 2.92 8.39
N LEU A 2 -3.10 2.18 7.26
CA LEU A 2 -3.98 2.50 6.11
C LEU A 2 -5.46 2.19 6.33
N LYS A 3 -5.80 1.00 6.83
CA LYS A 3 -7.20 0.65 7.18
C LYS A 3 -7.81 1.52 8.29
N GLN A 4 -6.98 2.22 9.06
CA GLN A 4 -7.44 3.19 10.06
C GLN A 4 -7.72 4.56 9.44
N TYR A 5 -7.11 4.86 8.29
CA TYR A 5 -7.36 6.07 7.52
C TYR A 5 -8.59 5.93 6.62
N ASP A 6 -8.69 4.80 5.92
CA ASP A 6 -9.88 4.42 5.17
C ASP A 6 -10.07 2.89 5.25
N GLU A 7 -11.22 2.47 5.74
CA GLU A 7 -11.56 1.05 5.91
C GLU A 7 -11.68 0.30 4.57
N LYS A 8 -11.87 1.03 3.45
CA LYS A 8 -11.91 0.49 2.10
C LYS A 8 -10.54 0.04 1.56
N PHE A 9 -9.46 0.29 2.30
CA PHE A 9 -8.14 -0.26 1.95
C PHE A 9 -8.12 -1.78 2.06
N GLU A 10 -7.81 -2.43 0.94
CA GLU A 10 -7.67 -3.89 0.85
C GLU A 10 -6.22 -4.29 0.61
N PHE A 11 -5.81 -5.39 1.25
CA PHE A 11 -4.46 -5.93 1.15
C PHE A 11 -4.51 -7.34 0.57
N TYR A 12 -4.15 -7.45 -0.69
CA TYR A 12 -4.07 -8.73 -1.39
C TYR A 12 -2.67 -9.32 -1.22
N LYS A 13 -2.55 -10.41 -0.46
CA LYS A 13 -1.30 -11.17 -0.34
C LYS A 13 -1.29 -12.27 -1.41
N ASN A 14 -0.50 -12.10 -2.46
CA ASN A 14 -0.36 -13.15 -3.46
C ASN A 14 0.63 -14.22 -2.94
N ARG A 15 0.20 -15.48 -2.81
CA ARG A 15 1.05 -16.63 -2.43
C ARG A 15 1.82 -17.24 -3.62
N GLY A 16 1.92 -16.50 -4.73
CA GLY A 16 2.68 -16.90 -5.92
C GLY A 16 4.17 -16.53 -5.85
N LYS A 17 4.96 -17.02 -6.80
CA LYS A 17 6.42 -16.82 -6.90
C LYS A 17 6.78 -15.32 -6.84
N GLY A 18 7.34 -14.90 -5.71
CA GLY A 18 7.68 -13.52 -5.38
C GLY A 18 6.72 -12.91 -4.37
N SER A 19 7.22 -12.53 -3.19
CA SER A 19 6.45 -11.95 -2.08
C SER A 19 5.89 -10.56 -2.44
N HIS A 20 4.82 -10.51 -3.23
CA HIS A 20 4.13 -9.28 -3.57
C HIS A 20 2.87 -9.12 -2.72
N ARG A 21 2.71 -7.98 -2.06
CA ARG A 21 1.42 -7.55 -1.50
C ARG A 21 0.90 -6.41 -2.35
N THR A 22 -0.36 -6.47 -2.74
CA THR A 22 -1.00 -5.36 -3.45
C THR A 22 -1.90 -4.62 -2.49
N ILE A 23 -1.69 -3.31 -2.38
CA ILE A 23 -2.65 -2.41 -1.74
C ILE A 23 -3.66 -2.03 -2.82
N TYR A 24 -4.94 -2.12 -2.48
CA TYR A 24 -6.04 -1.66 -3.32
C TYR A 24 -6.93 -0.71 -2.54
N HIS A 25 -7.49 0.26 -3.25
CA HIS A 25 -8.53 1.13 -2.76
C HIS A 25 -9.57 1.34 -3.88
N PRO A 26 -10.86 1.06 -3.64
CA PRO A 26 -11.88 1.18 -4.66
C PRO A 26 -12.18 2.62 -5.06
N ASP A 27 -11.89 3.59 -4.17
CA ASP A 27 -12.30 4.98 -4.38
C ASP A 27 -11.31 5.98 -3.74
N ILE A 28 -10.27 6.37 -4.47
CA ILE A 28 -9.44 7.53 -4.13
C ILE A 28 -9.83 8.66 -5.06
N ASN A 29 -10.54 9.66 -4.53
CA ASN A 29 -11.03 10.80 -5.31
C ASN A 29 -11.78 10.37 -6.59
N GLY A 30 -12.68 9.39 -6.47
CA GLY A 30 -13.52 8.89 -7.56
C GLY A 30 -12.83 7.88 -8.49
N LYS A 31 -11.61 7.43 -8.16
CA LYS A 31 -10.86 6.45 -8.97
C LYS A 31 -10.34 5.30 -8.12
N ALA A 32 -10.59 4.08 -8.59
CA ALA A 32 -9.95 2.90 -8.03
C ALA A 32 -8.43 2.95 -8.27
N LYS A 33 -7.65 2.71 -7.22
CA LYS A 33 -6.19 2.72 -7.28
C LYS A 33 -5.62 1.45 -6.66
N SER A 34 -4.55 0.96 -7.26
CA SER A 34 -3.77 -0.15 -6.73
C SER A 34 -2.28 0.17 -6.76
N PHE A 35 -1.54 -0.45 -5.84
CA PHE A 35 -0.11 -0.33 -5.73
C PHE A 35 0.52 -1.66 -5.28
N PRO A 36 1.37 -2.28 -6.11
CA PRO A 36 2.11 -3.48 -5.73
C PRO A 36 3.31 -3.10 -4.86
N ILE A 37 3.44 -3.75 -3.71
CA ILE A 37 4.61 -3.70 -2.85
C ILE A 37 5.41 -4.99 -3.05
N LYS A 38 6.63 -4.83 -3.54
CA LYS A 38 7.61 -5.91 -3.59
C LYS A 38 8.21 -6.11 -2.19
N TYR A 39 8.16 -7.35 -1.70
CA TYR A 39 8.95 -7.79 -0.56
C TYR A 39 9.99 -8.80 -1.05
N HIS A 40 11.21 -8.70 -0.54
CA HIS A 40 12.25 -9.70 -0.73
C HIS A 40 12.48 -10.39 0.63
N GLY A 41 12.12 -11.66 0.76
CA GLY A 41 12.35 -12.47 1.97
C GLY A 41 11.35 -12.26 3.12
N ASP A 42 11.80 -12.55 4.35
CA ASP A 42 11.05 -12.40 5.61
C ASP A 42 11.00 -10.97 6.14
N SER A 43 11.77 -10.05 5.53
CA SER A 43 11.72 -8.64 5.90
C SER A 43 10.40 -8.02 5.46
N THR A 44 9.58 -7.69 6.45
CA THR A 44 8.36 -6.89 6.32
C THR A 44 8.63 -5.39 6.15
N ASP A 45 9.89 -4.98 6.14
CA ASP A 45 10.27 -3.57 6.04
C ASP A 45 10.02 -3.02 4.63
N VAL A 46 9.02 -2.15 4.57
CA VAL A 46 8.74 -1.33 3.40
C VAL A 46 9.73 -0.17 3.43
N ARG A 47 10.62 -0.11 2.42
CA ARG A 47 11.58 1.00 2.30
C ARG A 47 10.86 2.34 2.30
N GLN A 48 11.45 3.37 2.90
CA GLN A 48 10.87 4.72 2.95
C GLN A 48 10.45 5.24 1.56
N GLY A 49 11.23 4.96 0.51
CA GLY A 49 10.86 5.34 -0.86
C GLY A 49 9.54 4.68 -1.34
N THR A 50 9.28 3.46 -0.92
CA THR A 50 8.02 2.76 -1.20
C THR A 50 6.86 3.36 -0.40
N LEU A 51 7.08 3.75 0.87
CA LEU A 51 6.06 4.48 1.65
C LEU A 51 5.70 5.82 0.99
N SER A 52 6.68 6.59 0.52
CA SER A 52 6.42 7.83 -0.21
C SER A 52 5.66 7.60 -1.51
N ALA A 53 5.95 6.51 -2.22
CA ALA A 53 5.21 6.14 -3.43
C ALA A 53 3.75 5.76 -3.13
N ILE A 54 3.50 5.04 -2.02
CA ILE A 54 2.16 4.72 -1.53
C ILE A 54 1.41 6.00 -1.17
N LYS A 55 2.02 6.89 -0.38
CA LYS A 55 1.43 8.20 -0.03
C LYS A 55 0.98 8.96 -1.26
N ARG A 56 1.89 9.12 -2.24
CA ARG A 56 1.58 9.81 -3.50
C ARG A 56 0.51 9.12 -4.31
N ARG A 57 0.52 7.78 -4.40
CA ARG A 57 -0.44 7.03 -5.21
C ARG A 57 -1.85 7.17 -4.66
N PHE A 58 -2.00 7.04 -3.34
CA PHE A 58 -3.30 7.09 -2.65
C PHE A 58 -3.66 8.48 -2.12
N GLU A 59 -2.88 9.51 -2.46
CA GLU A 59 -3.11 10.91 -2.05
C GLU A 59 -3.25 11.05 -0.53
N LEU A 60 -2.41 10.32 0.20
CA LEU A 60 -2.45 10.26 1.66
C LEU A 60 -1.66 11.41 2.29
N PRO A 61 -2.03 11.81 3.53
CA PRO A 61 -1.29 12.81 4.29
C PRO A 61 0.17 12.41 4.53
N ASN A 62 1.05 13.41 4.56
CA ASN A 62 2.50 13.18 4.72
C ASN A 62 2.89 12.69 6.12
N ASP A 63 2.05 12.96 7.11
CA ASP A 63 2.12 12.60 8.52
C ASP A 63 1.56 11.20 8.83
N LEU A 64 0.93 10.52 7.86
CA LEU A 64 0.22 9.25 8.10
C LEU A 64 1.10 8.08 8.56
N PHE A 65 2.41 8.12 8.31
CA PHE A 65 3.35 7.03 8.59
C PHE A 65 4.46 7.44 9.58
N GLN A 66 4.20 8.41 10.46
CA GLN A 66 5.13 8.76 11.55
C GLN A 66 5.24 7.66 12.60
#